data_AF-K5Y7J0-F1
#
_entry.id   AF-K5Y7J0-F1
#
_cell.length_a   1.000
_cell.length_b   1.000
_cell.length_c   1.000
_cell.angle_alpha   90.00
_cell.angle_beta   90.00
_cell.angle_gamma   90.00
#
_symmetry.space_group_name_H-M   'P 1'
#
loop_
_entity.id
_entity.type
_entity.pdbx_description
1 polymer ?
#
loop_
_entity_poly.entity_id
_entity_poly.type
_entity_poly.pdbx_seq_one_letter_code
_entity_poly.pdbx_strand_id
1 'polypeptide(L)'
;MVAARVRDGGGPPSETYLRCLEEVQSISCATLFAPVVRCEAIQSMIIVSGWSDNGWLSGGHAVRMAMELSMHKAWPRLYRRMLNGKVDPKEDKDLVVASRTWFCLYLFEHQLSYGTGRPAVLKDDESIKDCRYLLRHPLAIEDDMRLVSTVELMAIREEVQNALPTEGPVLDEHYDVLRDADLKFKNWYHTWDQAFSQKYADATFYRQSLQLQHKHAELFHNATALRGINGPEDVERMPIKQRELAIHSIEIAQEALHITLNFGSYRANMKYSVHYTHVTATFMGSFLLRLSRLFPNTCDTNQIRAQVEDLAGLMAEIPGQRYALTLQVMLRRSRKRKQQSTSRSPLSETTDHPRPGMIVDPQVGGQPSIASVTQHRHPDQYPPQYGGPPRQYSGGDPQTFVGIPPTMGPVQPHYAQQQAHSHQHPHGPQQLIQGYPVPAPMHHHYLQHNGGVADAEHIVQDYRAFSNEQLPVWISDQTLGGNTFMQNGMDAFLLPSDFLPPAPQIW
;
A
#
# COMPACT_ATOMS: atom_id res chain seq x y z
N MET A 1 7.32 -16.32 -20.29
CA MET A 1 6.07 -15.84 -19.65
C MET A 1 5.85 -14.33 -19.85
N VAL A 2 6.61 -13.45 -19.19
CA VAL A 2 6.39 -11.98 -19.22
C VAL A 2 6.27 -11.41 -20.64
N ALA A 3 7.23 -11.69 -21.52
CA ALA A 3 7.20 -11.18 -22.89
C ALA A 3 5.96 -11.60 -23.69
N ALA A 4 5.47 -12.83 -23.48
CA ALA A 4 4.23 -13.29 -24.10
C ALA A 4 3.03 -12.49 -23.57
N ARG A 5 2.97 -12.26 -22.25
CA ARG A 5 1.92 -11.44 -21.64
C ARG A 5 1.92 -10.01 -22.18
N VAL A 6 3.10 -9.39 -22.30
CA VAL A 6 3.23 -8.04 -22.88
C VAL A 6 2.74 -7.99 -24.32
N ARG A 7 3.06 -9.02 -25.12
CA ARG A 7 2.59 -9.13 -26.51
C ARG A 7 1.07 -9.31 -26.59
N ASP A 8 0.48 -10.05 -25.66
CA ASP A 8 -0.96 -10.24 -25.58
C ASP A 8 -1.70 -8.93 -25.22
N GLY A 9 -1.00 -7.98 -24.59
CA GLY A 9 -1.55 -6.67 -24.21
C GLY A 9 -2.75 -6.82 -23.26
N GLY A 10 -3.79 -6.02 -23.50
CA GLY A 10 -5.07 -6.16 -22.80
C GLY A 10 -5.99 -7.26 -23.35
N GLY A 11 -5.53 -8.02 -24.34
CA GLY A 11 -6.25 -9.16 -24.87
C GLY A 11 -6.32 -10.36 -23.92
N PRO A 12 -7.12 -11.38 -24.28
CA PRO A 12 -7.13 -12.64 -23.56
C PRO A 12 -5.73 -13.29 -23.58
N PRO A 13 -5.37 -14.07 -22.55
CA PRO A 13 -4.08 -14.74 -22.49
C PRO A 13 -3.87 -15.68 -23.69
N SER A 14 -2.73 -15.57 -24.38
CA SER A 14 -2.40 -16.46 -25.50
C SER A 14 -2.01 -17.86 -25.02
N GLU A 15 -2.12 -18.85 -25.90
CA GLU A 15 -1.64 -20.22 -25.62
C GLU A 15 -0.15 -20.23 -25.26
N THR A 16 0.67 -19.40 -25.92
CA THR A 16 2.09 -19.24 -25.58
C THR A 16 2.28 -18.77 -24.14
N TYR A 17 1.49 -17.76 -23.72
CA TYR A 17 1.54 -17.28 -22.35
C TYR A 17 1.13 -18.37 -21.37
N LEU A 18 0.03 -19.07 -21.62
CA LEU A 18 -0.49 -20.11 -20.73
C LEU A 18 0.51 -21.25 -20.53
N ARG A 19 1.09 -21.79 -21.61
CA ARG A 19 2.13 -22.83 -21.51
C ARG A 19 3.39 -22.34 -20.78
N CYS A 20 3.80 -21.09 -21.04
CA CYS A 20 4.93 -20.50 -20.31
C CYS A 20 4.63 -20.30 -18.83
N LEU A 21 3.40 -19.93 -18.49
CA LEU A 21 2.96 -19.70 -17.11
C LEU A 21 2.96 -21.02 -16.34
N GLU A 22 2.39 -22.08 -16.93
CA GLU A 22 2.36 -23.43 -16.37
C GLU A 22 3.79 -23.93 -16.05
N GLU A 23 4.71 -23.83 -17.00
CA GLU A 23 6.10 -24.26 -16.80
C GLU A 23 6.80 -23.45 -15.70
N VAL A 24 6.63 -22.12 -15.72
CA VAL A 24 7.21 -21.23 -14.70
C VAL A 24 6.65 -21.53 -13.31
N GLN A 25 5.35 -21.80 -13.19
CA GLN A 25 4.72 -22.18 -11.94
C GLN A 25 5.23 -23.53 -11.44
N SER A 26 5.33 -24.53 -12.33
CA SER A 26 5.88 -25.86 -12.01
C SER A 26 7.29 -25.76 -11.44
N ILE A 27 8.19 -25.05 -12.14
CA ILE A 27 9.57 -24.84 -11.68
C ILE A 27 9.59 -24.06 -10.35
N SER A 28 8.79 -23.00 -10.24
CA SER A 28 8.73 -22.19 -9.02
C SER A 28 8.30 -23.03 -7.80
N CYS A 29 7.32 -23.92 -7.97
CA CYS A 29 6.87 -24.83 -6.91
C CYS A 29 7.97 -25.80 -6.49
N ALA A 30 8.71 -26.36 -7.46
CA ALA A 30 9.82 -27.27 -7.17
C ALA A 30 10.92 -26.60 -6.31
N THR A 31 11.12 -25.29 -6.45
CA THR A 31 12.10 -24.55 -5.61
C THR A 31 11.73 -24.44 -4.14
N LEU A 32 10.51 -24.78 -3.73
CA LEU A 32 10.13 -24.80 -2.31
C LEU A 32 10.84 -25.91 -1.52
N PHE A 33 11.18 -27.02 -2.19
CA PHE A 33 11.79 -28.19 -1.56
C PHE A 33 13.19 -28.50 -2.10
N ALA A 34 13.62 -27.83 -3.17
CA ALA A 34 14.94 -28.00 -3.77
C ALA A 34 15.95 -26.99 -3.21
N PRO A 35 17.22 -27.38 -2.98
CA PRO A 35 18.25 -26.45 -2.53
C PRO A 35 18.54 -25.39 -3.59
N VAL A 36 18.72 -24.15 -3.16
CA VAL A 36 19.06 -23.04 -4.06
C VAL A 36 20.57 -22.89 -4.15
N VAL A 37 21.11 -23.22 -5.32
CA VAL A 37 22.57 -23.23 -5.52
C VAL A 37 23.09 -22.06 -6.35
N ARG A 38 22.20 -21.30 -7.00
CA ARG A 38 22.55 -20.32 -8.03
C ARG A 38 21.74 -19.04 -7.91
N CYS A 39 22.37 -17.90 -8.19
CA CYS A 39 21.73 -16.59 -8.13
C CYS A 39 20.61 -16.43 -9.17
N GLU A 40 20.72 -17.10 -10.31
CA GLU A 40 19.73 -17.01 -11.39
C GLU A 40 18.35 -17.56 -10.98
N ALA A 41 18.30 -18.51 -10.04
CA ALA A 41 17.04 -19.02 -9.50
C ALA A 41 16.30 -17.94 -8.70
N ILE A 42 17.03 -17.15 -7.91
CA ILE A 42 16.50 -16.01 -7.14
C ILE A 42 16.06 -14.91 -8.10
N GLN A 43 16.89 -14.57 -9.08
CA GLN A 43 16.55 -13.55 -10.09
C GLN A 43 15.29 -13.94 -10.89
N SER A 44 15.14 -15.22 -11.21
CA SER A 44 13.94 -15.75 -11.86
C SER A 44 12.71 -15.59 -10.96
N MET A 45 12.81 -15.94 -9.67
CA MET A 45 11.70 -15.79 -8.72
C MET A 45 11.31 -14.32 -8.50
N ILE A 46 12.27 -13.37 -8.53
CA ILE A 46 11.99 -11.93 -8.51
C ILE A 46 11.11 -11.53 -9.71
N ILE A 47 11.42 -12.02 -10.92
CA ILE A 47 10.62 -11.74 -12.11
C ILE A 47 9.22 -12.35 -11.99
N VAL A 48 9.11 -13.58 -11.47
CA VAL A 48 7.81 -14.23 -11.22
C VAL A 48 6.97 -13.40 -10.26
N SER A 49 7.56 -12.97 -9.14
CA SER A 49 6.90 -12.14 -8.14
C SER A 49 6.48 -10.77 -8.70
N GLY A 50 7.40 -10.08 -9.38
CA GLY A 50 7.20 -8.72 -9.86
C GLY A 50 6.14 -8.54 -10.95
N TRP A 51 5.85 -9.59 -11.72
CA TRP A 51 4.83 -9.57 -12.77
C TRP A 51 3.57 -10.39 -12.42
N SER A 52 3.47 -10.86 -11.17
CA SER A 52 2.28 -11.55 -10.67
C SER A 52 1.32 -10.56 -10.01
N ASP A 53 0.01 -10.76 -10.23
CA ASP A 53 -1.03 -10.04 -9.49
C ASP A 53 -1.12 -10.46 -8.01
N ASN A 54 -0.46 -11.57 -7.64
CA ASN A 54 -0.29 -12.03 -6.27
C ASN A 54 1.19 -12.42 -6.03
N GLY A 55 2.07 -11.43 -6.10
CA GLY A 55 3.52 -11.61 -5.98
C GLY A 55 4.04 -11.79 -4.55
N TRP A 56 3.18 -11.66 -3.52
CA TRP A 56 3.63 -11.63 -2.11
C TRP A 56 4.38 -12.89 -1.68
N LEU A 57 3.80 -14.06 -1.90
CA LEU A 57 4.38 -15.33 -1.45
C LEU A 57 5.65 -15.69 -2.23
N SER A 58 5.64 -15.51 -3.57
CA SER A 58 6.83 -15.75 -4.39
C SER A 58 7.95 -14.75 -4.11
N GLY A 59 7.61 -13.49 -3.80
CA GLY A 59 8.58 -12.48 -3.37
C GLY A 59 9.25 -12.85 -2.04
N GLY A 60 8.43 -13.21 -1.04
CA GLY A 60 8.95 -13.70 0.24
C GLY A 60 9.73 -15.02 0.13
N HIS A 61 9.42 -15.87 -0.84
CA HIS A 61 10.23 -17.05 -1.16
C HIS A 61 11.57 -16.65 -1.75
N ALA A 62 11.61 -15.73 -2.72
CA ALA A 62 12.84 -15.20 -3.31
C ALA A 62 13.78 -14.60 -2.25
N VAL A 63 13.23 -13.89 -1.25
CA VAL A 63 14.01 -13.36 -0.12
C VAL A 63 14.67 -14.49 0.68
N ARG A 64 13.93 -15.55 1.01
CA ARG A 64 14.47 -16.72 1.75
C ARG A 64 15.56 -17.44 0.95
N MET A 65 15.33 -17.66 -0.34
CA MET A 65 16.33 -18.23 -1.26
C MET A 65 17.62 -17.38 -1.28
N ALA A 66 17.51 -16.05 -1.29
CA ALA A 66 18.67 -15.15 -1.26
C ALA A 66 19.41 -15.13 0.08
N MET A 67 18.69 -15.32 1.19
CA MET A 67 19.29 -15.49 2.51
C MET A 67 20.10 -16.78 2.62
N GLU A 68 19.63 -17.88 2.02
CA GLU A 68 20.35 -19.15 1.95
C GLU A 68 21.73 -18.99 1.27
N LEU A 69 21.79 -18.20 0.19
CA LEU A 69 23.05 -17.82 -0.47
C LEU A 69 23.79 -16.65 0.18
N SER A 70 23.37 -16.23 1.38
CA SER A 70 23.99 -15.13 2.15
C SER A 70 24.12 -13.80 1.38
N MET A 71 23.21 -13.51 0.44
CA MET A 71 23.29 -12.30 -0.39
C MET A 71 23.19 -11.00 0.42
N HIS A 72 22.49 -11.02 1.56
CA HIS A 72 22.44 -9.91 2.52
C HIS A 72 23.82 -9.46 3.05
N LYS A 73 24.84 -10.33 2.98
CA LYS A 73 26.22 -10.00 3.38
C LYS A 73 27.08 -9.47 2.23
N ALA A 74 26.58 -9.54 0.99
CA ALA A 74 27.38 -9.21 -0.20
C ALA A 74 27.74 -7.73 -0.24
N TRP A 75 26.77 -6.84 -0.03
CA TRP A 75 27.00 -5.41 -0.06
C TRP A 75 27.93 -4.93 1.08
N PRO A 76 27.69 -5.28 2.37
CA PRO A 76 28.61 -4.91 3.45
C PRO A 76 30.07 -5.32 3.18
N ARG A 77 30.26 -6.51 2.58
CA ARG A 77 31.59 -7.02 2.22
C ARG A 77 32.20 -6.23 1.07
N LEU A 78 31.43 -5.98 0.01
CA LEU A 78 31.86 -5.20 -1.15
C LEU A 78 32.21 -3.77 -0.74
N TYR A 79 31.32 -3.10 -0.02
CA TYR A 79 31.50 -1.75 0.49
C TYR A 79 32.78 -1.61 1.29
N ARG A 80 33.04 -2.53 2.23
CA ARG A 80 34.30 -2.55 3.01
C ARG A 80 35.54 -2.74 2.14
N ARG A 81 35.48 -3.56 1.09
CA ARG A 81 36.61 -3.73 0.15
C ARG A 81 36.87 -2.43 -0.61
N MET A 82 35.81 -1.77 -1.08
CA MET A 82 35.92 -0.50 -1.79
C MET A 82 36.49 0.62 -0.91
N LEU A 83 36.07 0.73 0.35
CA LEU A 83 36.62 1.71 1.29
C LEU A 83 38.11 1.48 1.59
N ASN A 84 38.56 0.23 1.59
CA ASN A 84 39.96 -0.12 1.86
C ASN A 84 40.85 -0.11 0.60
N GLY A 85 40.35 0.36 -0.55
CA GLY A 85 41.10 0.37 -1.80
C GLY A 85 41.42 -1.04 -2.35
N LYS A 86 40.66 -2.07 -1.96
CA LYS A 86 40.84 -3.47 -2.37
C LYS A 86 39.86 -3.87 -3.49
N VAL A 87 39.59 -2.94 -4.40
CA VAL A 87 38.69 -3.16 -5.53
C VAL A 87 39.36 -4.04 -6.56
N ASP A 88 38.75 -5.17 -6.89
CA ASP A 88 39.18 -6.05 -7.97
C ASP A 88 37.94 -6.54 -8.75
N PRO A 89 37.73 -6.09 -10.01
CA PRO A 89 36.57 -6.49 -10.79
C PRO A 89 36.40 -7.99 -11.00
N LYS A 90 37.48 -8.79 -10.98
CA LYS A 90 37.37 -10.26 -11.10
C LYS A 90 36.87 -10.87 -9.80
N GLU A 91 37.45 -10.50 -8.66
CA GLU A 91 37.05 -11.04 -7.35
C GLU A 91 35.70 -10.51 -6.89
N ASP A 92 35.37 -9.27 -7.23
CA ASP A 92 34.18 -8.57 -6.76
C ASP A 92 32.94 -8.89 -7.60
N LYS A 93 33.08 -9.56 -8.74
CA LYS A 93 31.99 -9.84 -9.69
C LYS A 93 30.77 -10.46 -9.01
N ASP A 94 30.97 -11.51 -8.22
CA ASP A 94 29.87 -12.21 -7.56
C ASP A 94 29.25 -11.37 -6.44
N LEU A 95 30.07 -10.57 -5.74
CA LEU A 95 29.57 -9.63 -4.73
C LEU A 95 28.72 -8.53 -5.35
N VAL A 96 29.10 -8.01 -6.52
CA VAL A 96 28.32 -7.00 -7.26
C VAL A 96 26.99 -7.58 -7.71
N VAL A 97 26.99 -8.79 -8.30
CA VAL A 97 25.76 -9.48 -8.73
C VAL A 97 24.84 -9.77 -7.56
N ALA A 98 25.38 -10.29 -6.44
CA ALA A 98 24.60 -10.56 -5.24
C ALA A 98 24.06 -9.28 -4.61
N SER A 99 24.87 -8.19 -4.56
CA SER A 99 24.42 -6.89 -4.02
C SER A 99 23.28 -6.31 -4.84
N ARG A 100 23.40 -6.30 -6.18
CA ARG A 100 22.30 -5.87 -7.08
C ARG A 100 21.04 -6.69 -6.86
N THR A 101 21.19 -8.01 -6.76
CA THR A 101 20.05 -8.92 -6.57
C THR A 101 19.37 -8.68 -5.24
N TRP A 102 20.15 -8.46 -4.17
CA TRP A 102 19.65 -8.11 -2.84
C TRP A 102 18.95 -6.75 -2.82
N PHE A 103 19.51 -5.72 -3.47
CA PHE A 103 18.88 -4.42 -3.61
C PHE A 103 17.54 -4.52 -4.36
N CYS A 104 17.47 -5.29 -5.44
CA CYS A 104 16.21 -5.55 -6.13
C CYS A 104 15.18 -6.23 -5.21
N LEU A 105 15.58 -7.22 -4.40
CA LEU A 105 14.68 -7.84 -3.42
C LEU A 105 14.17 -6.83 -2.39
N TYR A 106 15.05 -5.98 -1.86
CA TYR A 106 14.66 -4.90 -0.95
C TYR A 106 13.60 -4.00 -1.57
N LEU A 107 13.76 -3.63 -2.86
CA LEU A 107 12.75 -2.85 -3.59
C LEU A 107 11.42 -3.58 -3.71
N PHE A 108 11.41 -4.82 -4.21
CA PHE A 108 10.19 -5.58 -4.44
C PHE A 108 9.44 -5.87 -3.13
N GLU A 109 10.16 -6.21 -2.06
CA GLU A 109 9.59 -6.44 -0.74
C GLU A 109 8.82 -5.20 -0.25
N HIS A 110 9.43 -4.02 -0.34
CA HIS A 110 8.78 -2.77 0.05
C HIS A 110 7.60 -2.44 -0.87
N GLN A 111 7.76 -2.59 -2.18
CA GLN A 111 6.68 -2.36 -3.14
C GLN A 111 5.46 -3.26 -2.85
N LEU A 112 5.68 -4.55 -2.60
CA LEU A 112 4.65 -5.50 -2.23
C LEU A 112 4.02 -5.16 -0.87
N SER A 113 4.82 -4.72 0.09
CA SER A 113 4.36 -4.26 1.41
C SER A 113 3.39 -3.08 1.28
N TYR A 114 3.78 -2.01 0.57
CA TYR A 114 2.89 -0.85 0.33
C TYR A 114 1.68 -1.18 -0.53
N GLY A 115 1.81 -2.12 -1.47
CA GLY A 115 0.70 -2.61 -2.28
C GLY A 115 -0.37 -3.30 -1.44
N THR A 116 0.06 -4.22 -0.57
CA THR A 116 -0.83 -5.15 0.15
C THR A 116 -1.14 -4.75 1.59
N GLY A 117 -0.51 -3.70 2.13
CA GLY A 117 -0.63 -3.26 3.53
C GLY A 117 0.10 -4.17 4.53
N ARG A 118 0.80 -5.19 4.04
CA ARG A 118 1.56 -6.14 4.88
C ARG A 118 2.90 -5.53 5.28
N PRO A 119 3.43 -5.84 6.47
CA PRO A 119 4.73 -5.30 6.89
C PRO A 119 5.88 -5.87 6.05
N ALA A 120 6.82 -5.02 5.64
CA ALA A 120 8.05 -5.44 4.98
C ALA A 120 8.95 -6.24 5.92
N VAL A 121 9.48 -7.36 5.43
CA VAL A 121 10.40 -8.25 6.17
C VAL A 121 11.84 -7.72 6.13
N LEU A 122 12.27 -7.17 4.99
CA LEU A 122 13.59 -6.55 4.86
C LEU A 122 13.56 -5.14 5.45
N LYS A 123 14.62 -4.76 6.15
CA LYS A 123 14.74 -3.49 6.90
C LYS A 123 15.88 -2.63 6.37
N ASP A 124 15.80 -1.33 6.62
CA ASP A 124 16.95 -0.42 6.50
C ASP A 124 18.05 -0.81 7.49
N ASP A 125 19.03 -1.57 7.00
CA ASP A 125 20.17 -2.05 7.77
C ASP A 125 21.47 -2.00 6.95
N GLU A 126 22.56 -2.50 7.53
CA GLU A 126 23.89 -2.52 6.89
C GLU A 126 23.89 -3.22 5.51
N SER A 127 22.92 -4.07 5.21
CA SER A 127 22.82 -4.77 3.92
C SER A 127 22.47 -3.86 2.74
N ILE A 128 21.94 -2.65 3.00
CA ILE A 128 21.61 -1.65 1.97
C ILE A 128 22.22 -0.26 2.23
N LYS A 129 22.79 -0.05 3.41
CA LYS A 129 23.40 1.21 3.83
C LYS A 129 24.41 1.75 2.83
N ASP A 130 24.34 3.04 2.51
CA ASP A 130 25.26 3.70 1.56
C ASP A 130 25.30 3.04 0.16
N CYS A 131 24.22 2.35 -0.27
CA CYS A 131 24.15 1.63 -1.55
C CYS A 131 24.58 2.45 -2.77
N ARG A 132 24.41 3.78 -2.74
CA ARG A 132 24.92 4.73 -3.75
C ARG A 132 26.40 4.54 -4.07
N TYR A 133 27.20 4.10 -3.09
CA TYR A 133 28.62 3.88 -3.28
C TYR A 133 28.92 2.80 -4.34
N LEU A 134 27.96 1.91 -4.64
CA LEU A 134 28.05 0.93 -5.73
C LEU A 134 28.39 1.61 -7.07
N LEU A 135 27.89 2.83 -7.31
CA LEU A 135 28.13 3.59 -8.53
C LEU A 135 29.60 3.97 -8.76
N ARG A 136 30.45 3.85 -7.73
CA ARG A 136 31.90 4.08 -7.83
C ARG A 136 32.67 2.81 -8.21
N HIS A 137 32.01 1.65 -8.23
CA HIS A 137 32.66 0.39 -8.56
C HIS A 137 32.91 0.29 -10.08
N PRO A 138 34.04 -0.26 -10.56
CA PRO A 138 34.32 -0.40 -12.00
C PRO A 138 33.34 -1.27 -12.77
N LEU A 139 32.60 -2.15 -12.08
CA LEU A 139 31.53 -2.96 -12.67
C LEU A 139 30.15 -2.29 -12.65
N ALA A 140 30.03 -1.05 -12.15
CA ALA A 140 28.78 -0.32 -12.17
C ALA A 140 28.27 -0.12 -13.60
N ILE A 141 26.95 -0.21 -13.78
CA ILE A 141 26.26 -0.01 -15.06
C ILE A 141 25.26 1.13 -14.95
N GLU A 142 24.73 1.59 -16.08
CA GLU A 142 23.80 2.72 -16.11
C GLU A 142 22.55 2.52 -15.24
N ASP A 143 21.95 1.33 -15.30
CA ASP A 143 20.74 1.00 -14.55
C ASP A 143 20.95 0.98 -13.02
N ASP A 144 22.20 0.89 -12.54
CA ASP A 144 22.48 0.94 -11.10
C ASP A 144 22.04 2.27 -10.50
N MET A 145 22.07 3.38 -11.26
CA MET A 145 21.59 4.67 -10.77
C MET A 145 20.12 4.61 -10.40
N ARG A 146 19.29 3.96 -11.22
CA ARG A 146 17.87 3.76 -10.94
C ARG A 146 17.67 2.82 -9.76
N LEU A 147 18.45 1.75 -9.68
CA LEU A 147 18.40 0.80 -8.57
C LEU A 147 18.67 1.48 -7.22
N VAL A 148 19.83 2.13 -7.07
CA VAL A 148 20.24 2.71 -5.78
C VAL A 148 19.41 3.93 -5.41
N SER A 149 19.00 4.76 -6.37
CA SER A 149 18.10 5.89 -6.08
C SER A 149 16.75 5.42 -5.55
N THR A 150 16.22 4.32 -6.10
CA THR A 150 14.97 3.73 -5.63
C THR A 150 15.13 3.09 -4.25
N VAL A 151 16.30 2.48 -3.95
CA VAL A 151 16.58 1.90 -2.62
C VAL A 151 16.56 2.98 -1.56
N GLU A 152 17.25 4.09 -1.81
CA GLU A 152 17.23 5.25 -0.91
C GLU A 152 15.82 5.82 -0.71
N LEU A 153 15.02 5.88 -1.79
CA LEU A 153 13.63 6.32 -1.66
C LEU A 153 12.83 5.36 -0.78
N MET A 154 12.99 4.05 -0.94
CA MET A 154 12.27 3.07 -0.11
C MET A 154 12.68 3.18 1.36
N ALA A 155 13.95 3.45 1.67
CA ALA A 155 14.41 3.69 3.04
C ALA A 155 13.75 4.95 3.65
N ILE A 156 13.69 6.06 2.92
CA ILE A 156 12.97 7.27 3.37
C ILE A 156 11.48 6.95 3.61
N ARG A 157 10.85 6.22 2.69
CA ARG A 157 9.44 5.83 2.84
C ARG A 157 9.22 4.91 4.04
N GLU A 158 10.13 3.98 4.32
CA GLU A 158 10.06 3.09 5.49
C GLU A 158 10.13 3.90 6.79
N GLU A 159 11.05 4.88 6.87
CA GLU A 159 11.16 5.78 8.02
C GLU A 159 9.85 6.53 8.28
N VAL A 160 9.25 7.10 7.23
CA VAL A 160 7.99 7.86 7.33
C VAL A 160 6.82 6.94 7.71
N GLN A 161 6.75 5.75 7.11
CA GLN A 161 5.72 4.75 7.42
C GLN A 161 5.78 4.29 8.88
N ASN A 162 6.97 4.15 9.45
CA ASN A 162 7.17 3.77 10.86
C ASN A 162 6.85 4.93 11.83
N ALA A 163 6.97 6.17 11.39
CA ALA A 163 6.67 7.36 12.20
C ALA A 163 5.16 7.72 12.23
N LEU A 164 4.37 7.20 11.29
CA LEU A 164 2.94 7.46 11.20
C LEU A 164 2.14 6.31 11.82
N PRO A 165 1.13 6.59 12.68
CA PRO A 165 0.35 5.51 13.26
C PRO A 165 -0.61 4.90 12.23
N THR A 166 -0.76 3.58 12.33
CA THR A 166 -1.63 2.77 11.49
C THR A 166 -3.09 2.78 11.94
N GLU A 167 -3.35 3.12 13.20
CA GLU A 167 -4.68 3.14 13.81
C GLU A 167 -4.93 4.43 14.59
N GLY A 168 -6.20 4.69 14.90
CA GLY A 168 -6.61 5.85 15.68
C GLY A 168 -6.65 7.18 14.91
N PRO A 169 -7.01 8.27 15.61
CA PRO A 169 -7.20 9.58 15.01
C PRO A 169 -5.89 10.15 14.45
N VAL A 170 -6.00 11.00 13.44
CA VAL A 170 -4.87 11.78 12.94
C VAL A 170 -4.64 12.96 13.89
N LEU A 171 -3.45 13.04 14.49
CA LEU A 171 -3.04 14.09 15.42
C LEU A 171 -2.18 15.14 14.70
N ASP A 172 -2.03 16.30 15.34
CA ASP A 172 -1.26 17.42 14.79
C ASP A 172 0.19 17.05 14.44
N GLU A 173 0.83 16.23 15.29
CA GLU A 173 2.20 15.75 15.13
C GLU A 173 2.40 14.91 13.85
N HIS A 174 1.35 14.24 13.35
CA HIS A 174 1.45 13.47 12.11
C HIS A 174 1.61 14.39 10.89
N TYR A 175 1.05 15.61 10.93
CA TYR A 175 1.26 16.58 9.85
C TYR A 175 2.69 17.13 9.85
N ASP A 176 3.31 17.26 11.02
CA ASP A 176 4.71 17.65 11.13
C ASP A 176 5.63 16.56 10.54
N VAL A 177 5.36 15.28 10.82
CA VAL A 177 6.05 14.14 10.20
C VAL A 177 5.92 14.17 8.67
N LEU A 178 4.72 14.44 8.14
CA LEU A 178 4.49 14.53 6.69
C LEU A 178 5.20 15.72 6.05
N ARG A 179 5.27 16.86 6.74
CA ARG A 179 6.03 18.03 6.26
C ARG A 179 7.52 17.73 6.19
N ASP A 180 8.07 17.05 7.20
CA ASP A 180 9.48 16.67 7.20
C ASP A 180 9.77 15.60 6.14
N ALA A 181 8.83 14.68 5.91
CA ALA A 181 8.89 13.70 4.82
C ALA A 181 8.91 14.37 3.43
N ASP A 182 8.05 15.36 3.20
CA ASP A 182 8.00 16.15 1.96
C ASP A 182 9.36 16.81 1.65
N LEU A 183 10.01 17.40 2.67
CA LEU A 183 11.37 17.96 2.52
C LEU A 183 12.39 16.88 2.13
N LYS A 184 12.33 15.69 2.75
CA LYS A 184 13.22 14.57 2.41
C LYS A 184 12.99 14.07 0.99
N PHE A 185 11.73 13.92 0.55
CA PHE A 185 11.40 13.50 -0.80
C PHE A 185 11.85 14.53 -1.85
N LYS A 186 11.64 15.83 -1.59
CA LYS A 186 12.13 16.91 -2.47
C LYS A 186 13.64 16.93 -2.57
N ASN A 187 14.36 16.76 -1.45
CA ASN A 187 15.81 16.69 -1.45
C ASN A 187 16.34 15.47 -2.22
N TRP A 188 15.72 14.30 -2.00
CA TRP A 188 16.03 13.08 -2.75
C TRP A 188 15.81 13.31 -4.26
N TYR A 189 14.65 13.86 -4.65
CA TYR A 189 14.33 14.13 -6.04
C TYR A 189 15.33 15.10 -6.64
N HIS A 190 15.61 16.24 -6.02
CA HIS A 190 16.55 17.23 -6.55
C HIS A 190 17.96 16.65 -6.75
N THR A 191 18.46 15.89 -5.76
CA THR A 191 19.77 15.24 -5.83
C THR A 191 19.86 14.27 -7.00
N TRP A 192 18.87 13.40 -7.14
CA TRP A 192 18.88 12.41 -8.20
C TRP A 192 18.56 13.02 -9.55
N ASP A 193 17.64 13.96 -9.63
CA ASP A 193 17.33 14.69 -10.85
C ASP A 193 18.61 15.33 -11.39
N GLN A 194 19.34 16.09 -10.58
CA GLN A 194 20.65 16.65 -10.96
C GLN A 194 21.65 15.59 -11.45
N ALA A 195 21.67 14.40 -10.85
CA ALA A 195 22.54 13.31 -11.32
C ALA A 195 22.06 12.70 -12.64
N PHE A 196 20.75 12.52 -12.83
CA PHE A 196 20.16 11.99 -14.05
C PHE A 196 20.26 12.99 -15.23
N SER A 197 20.17 14.31 -15.00
CA SER A 197 20.28 15.31 -16.09
C SER A 197 21.63 15.33 -16.78
N GLN A 198 22.70 14.90 -16.08
CA GLN A 198 24.03 14.80 -16.66
C GLN A 198 24.13 13.72 -17.74
N LYS A 199 23.20 12.76 -17.74
CA LYS A 199 23.21 11.60 -18.66
C LYS A 199 21.99 11.56 -19.58
N TYR A 200 20.85 12.07 -19.13
CA TYR A 200 19.58 11.90 -19.80
C TYR A 200 18.82 13.23 -19.91
N ALA A 201 18.24 13.51 -21.08
CA ALA A 201 17.35 14.65 -21.26
C ALA A 201 16.04 14.48 -20.48
N ASP A 202 15.34 15.58 -20.20
CA ASP A 202 14.14 15.62 -19.34
C ASP A 202 13.02 14.66 -19.77
N ALA A 203 12.79 14.51 -21.08
CA ALA A 203 11.72 13.66 -21.62
C ALA A 203 12.07 12.16 -21.69
N THR A 204 13.21 11.75 -21.14
CA THR A 204 13.60 10.33 -21.12
C THR A 204 12.84 9.55 -20.05
N PHE A 205 12.70 8.23 -20.27
CA PHE A 205 12.02 7.33 -19.34
C PHE A 205 12.59 7.42 -17.91
N TYR A 206 13.91 7.51 -17.73
CA TYR A 206 14.54 7.54 -16.41
C TYR A 206 14.16 8.78 -15.60
N ARG A 207 14.19 9.96 -16.23
CA ARG A 207 13.83 11.24 -15.60
C ARG A 207 12.35 11.28 -15.22
N GLN A 208 11.48 10.83 -16.14
CA GLN A 208 10.03 10.74 -15.88
C GLN A 208 9.70 9.71 -14.80
N SER A 209 10.37 8.56 -14.81
CA SER A 209 10.21 7.54 -13.77
C SER A 209 10.70 8.03 -12.40
N LEU A 210 11.72 8.90 -12.34
CA LEU A 210 12.18 9.49 -11.09
C LEU A 210 11.14 10.47 -10.52
N GLN A 211 10.62 11.37 -11.36
CA GLN A 211 9.58 12.33 -10.99
C GLN A 211 8.30 11.61 -10.52
N LEU A 212 7.86 10.55 -11.21
CA LEU A 212 6.68 9.81 -10.80
C LEU A 212 6.88 9.08 -9.45
N GLN A 213 8.08 8.57 -9.18
CA GLN A 213 8.40 7.96 -7.89
C GLN A 213 8.36 8.96 -6.73
N HIS A 214 8.83 10.19 -6.96
CA HIS A 214 8.70 11.30 -6.01
C HIS A 214 7.23 11.57 -5.69
N LYS A 215 6.42 11.82 -6.73
CA LYS A 215 4.98 12.11 -6.59
C LYS A 215 4.22 10.98 -5.91
N HIS A 216 4.58 9.74 -6.23
CA HIS A 216 3.97 8.58 -5.60
C HIS A 216 4.31 8.50 -4.10
N ALA A 217 5.57 8.72 -3.73
CA ALA A 217 5.99 8.69 -2.34
C ALA A 217 5.23 9.74 -1.50
N GLU A 218 5.09 10.96 -2.01
CA GLU A 218 4.30 12.02 -1.37
C GLU A 218 2.82 11.64 -1.25
N LEU A 219 2.18 11.25 -2.36
CA LEU A 219 0.74 10.97 -2.39
C LEU A 219 0.35 9.81 -1.46
N PHE A 220 1.15 8.74 -1.47
CA PHE A 220 0.91 7.58 -0.63
C PHE A 220 0.90 7.96 0.86
N HIS A 221 1.87 8.74 1.31
CA HIS A 221 1.94 9.15 2.71
C HIS A 221 0.89 10.19 3.07
N ASN A 222 0.57 11.13 2.17
CA ASN A 222 -0.54 12.07 2.41
C ASN A 222 -1.86 11.32 2.61
N ALA A 223 -2.10 10.24 1.85
CA ALA A 223 -3.31 9.42 2.00
C ALA A 223 -3.46 8.84 3.41
N THR A 224 -2.36 8.56 4.12
CA THR A 224 -2.42 8.06 5.51
C THR A 224 -3.00 9.09 6.49
N ALA A 225 -2.78 10.40 6.28
CA ALA A 225 -3.33 11.46 7.12
C ALA A 225 -4.67 12.02 6.62
N LEU A 226 -5.11 11.57 5.43
CA LEU A 226 -6.44 11.79 4.90
C LEU A 226 -7.40 10.64 5.26
N ARG A 227 -6.94 9.67 6.06
CA ARG A 227 -7.79 8.63 6.64
C ARG A 227 -8.87 9.26 7.54
N GLY A 228 -10.08 8.72 7.47
CA GLY A 228 -11.22 9.21 8.25
C GLY A 228 -12.11 10.22 7.51
N ILE A 229 -11.74 10.68 6.32
CA ILE A 229 -12.63 11.47 5.46
C ILE A 229 -13.54 10.53 4.67
N ASN A 230 -14.81 10.45 5.07
CA ASN A 230 -15.82 9.54 4.52
C ASN A 230 -16.97 10.25 3.80
N GLY A 231 -16.96 11.58 3.77
CA GLY A 231 -17.97 12.35 3.04
C GLY A 231 -17.78 13.87 3.13
N PRO A 232 -18.69 14.63 2.50
CA PRO A 232 -18.68 16.09 2.56
C PRO A 232 -18.79 16.65 3.99
N GLU A 233 -19.52 15.99 4.88
CA GLU A 233 -19.64 16.41 6.28
C GLU A 233 -18.29 16.41 7.01
N ASP A 234 -17.44 15.41 6.76
CA ASP A 234 -16.09 15.35 7.32
C ASP A 234 -15.21 16.44 6.71
N VAL A 235 -15.38 16.74 5.42
CA VAL A 235 -14.67 17.85 4.75
C VAL A 235 -15.04 19.19 5.37
N GLU A 236 -16.30 19.42 5.75
CA GLU A 236 -16.73 20.65 6.43
C GLU A 236 -16.09 20.80 7.81
N ARG A 237 -15.91 19.68 8.53
CA ARG A 237 -15.31 19.65 9.87
C ARG A 237 -13.78 19.55 9.87
N MET A 238 -13.16 19.39 8.70
CA MET A 238 -11.73 19.10 8.61
C MET A 238 -10.86 20.27 9.08
N PRO A 239 -9.77 20.02 9.83
CA PRO A 239 -8.78 21.03 10.16
C PRO A 239 -8.13 21.65 8.91
N ILE A 240 -7.69 22.91 9.02
CA ILE A 240 -7.05 23.65 7.91
C ILE A 240 -5.83 22.89 7.36
N LYS A 241 -4.95 22.38 8.23
CA LYS A 241 -3.78 21.58 7.82
C LYS A 241 -4.17 20.35 6.98
N GLN A 242 -5.24 19.66 7.36
CA GLN A 242 -5.73 18.50 6.63
C GLN A 242 -6.34 18.90 5.27
N ARG A 243 -6.99 20.07 5.21
CA ARG A 243 -7.53 20.64 3.96
C ARG A 243 -6.40 20.99 3.00
N GLU A 244 -5.37 21.69 3.47
CA GLU A 244 -4.19 22.04 2.67
C GLU A 244 -3.51 20.77 2.14
N LEU A 245 -3.36 19.75 2.98
CA LEU A 245 -2.83 18.45 2.57
C LEU A 245 -3.67 17.79 1.47
N ALA A 246 -5.01 17.84 1.58
CA ALA A 246 -5.91 17.27 0.57
C ALA A 246 -5.83 18.02 -0.77
N ILE A 247 -5.76 19.35 -0.75
CA ILE A 247 -5.59 20.18 -1.94
C ILE A 247 -4.25 19.84 -2.61
N HIS A 248 -3.18 19.76 -1.83
CA HIS A 248 -1.87 19.39 -2.35
C HIS A 248 -1.85 17.97 -2.95
N SER A 249 -2.56 17.01 -2.34
CA SER A 249 -2.73 15.67 -2.90
C SER A 249 -3.47 15.66 -4.25
N ILE A 250 -4.40 16.58 -4.49
CA ILE A 250 -5.06 16.73 -5.80
C ILE A 250 -4.02 17.14 -6.85
N GLU A 251 -3.22 18.16 -6.56
CA GLU A 251 -2.16 18.66 -7.46
C GLU A 251 -1.14 17.57 -7.79
N ILE A 252 -0.63 16.86 -6.77
CA ILE A 252 0.32 15.77 -6.93
C ILE A 252 -0.26 14.68 -7.85
N ALA A 253 -1.50 14.26 -7.61
CA ALA A 253 -2.11 13.19 -8.38
C ALA A 253 -2.41 13.63 -9.83
N GLN A 254 -2.82 14.88 -10.06
CA GLN A 254 -2.98 15.43 -11.42
C GLN A 254 -1.65 15.46 -12.17
N GLU A 255 -0.56 15.90 -11.53
CA GLU A 255 0.77 15.91 -12.12
C GLU A 255 1.24 14.49 -12.44
N ALA A 256 1.04 13.53 -11.52
CA ALA A 256 1.41 12.13 -11.71
C ALA A 256 0.66 11.47 -12.89
N LEU A 257 -0.64 11.74 -13.03
CA LEU A 257 -1.41 11.28 -14.19
C LEU A 257 -0.98 11.98 -15.48
N HIS A 258 -0.71 13.28 -15.42
CA HIS A 258 -0.18 14.01 -16.57
C HIS A 258 1.14 13.39 -17.05
N ILE A 259 2.03 13.03 -16.12
CA ILE A 259 3.30 12.37 -16.45
C ILE A 259 3.05 11.02 -17.13
N THR A 260 2.17 10.21 -16.52
CA THR A 260 1.86 8.85 -16.99
C THR A 260 1.24 8.85 -18.40
N LEU A 261 0.42 9.84 -18.72
CA LEU A 261 -0.38 9.89 -19.95
C LEU A 261 0.28 10.68 -21.09
N ASN A 262 1.00 11.77 -20.79
CA ASN A 262 1.43 12.73 -21.81
C ASN A 262 2.91 12.58 -22.22
N PHE A 263 3.75 11.93 -21.40
CA PHE A 263 5.13 11.64 -21.82
C PHE A 263 5.23 10.31 -22.53
N GLY A 264 5.39 10.38 -23.86
CA GLY A 264 5.38 9.21 -24.75
C GLY A 264 6.39 8.12 -24.36
N SER A 265 7.57 8.49 -23.85
CA SER A 265 8.59 7.53 -23.40
C SER A 265 8.12 6.73 -22.18
N TYR A 266 7.49 7.36 -21.20
CA TYR A 266 6.95 6.68 -20.03
C TYR A 266 5.72 5.84 -20.40
N ARG A 267 4.74 6.45 -21.09
CA ARG A 267 3.52 5.77 -21.55
C ARG A 267 3.83 4.50 -22.35
N ALA A 268 4.79 4.55 -23.27
CA ALA A 268 5.17 3.40 -24.09
C ALA A 268 5.78 2.24 -23.28
N ASN A 269 6.40 2.54 -22.13
CA ASN A 269 7.04 1.55 -21.26
C ASN A 269 6.10 0.93 -20.21
N MET A 270 4.88 1.48 -20.04
CA MET A 270 3.89 0.95 -19.10
C MET A 270 3.55 -0.52 -19.34
N LYS A 271 3.56 -0.98 -20.60
CA LYS A 271 3.30 -2.38 -20.96
C LYS A 271 4.35 -3.36 -20.44
N TYR A 272 5.58 -2.91 -20.20
CA TYR A 272 6.66 -3.74 -19.66
C TYR A 272 6.76 -3.66 -18.14
N SER A 273 5.97 -2.79 -17.51
CA SER A 273 6.14 -2.50 -16.10
C SER A 273 5.71 -3.65 -15.21
N VAL A 274 6.31 -3.70 -14.02
CA VAL A 274 5.94 -4.60 -12.93
C VAL A 274 4.54 -4.28 -12.43
N HIS A 275 3.92 -5.26 -11.76
CA HIS A 275 2.61 -5.17 -11.13
C HIS A 275 2.44 -3.88 -10.30
N TYR A 276 3.43 -3.58 -9.46
CA TYR A 276 3.40 -2.40 -8.58
C TYR A 276 3.19 -1.09 -9.36
N THR A 277 3.81 -0.91 -10.53
CA THR A 277 3.62 0.30 -11.33
C THR A 277 2.16 0.47 -11.76
N HIS A 278 1.48 -0.61 -12.15
CA HIS A 278 0.06 -0.54 -12.50
C HIS A 278 -0.82 -0.26 -11.29
N VAL A 279 -0.51 -0.87 -10.13
CA VAL A 279 -1.18 -0.59 -8.86
C VAL A 279 -1.08 0.89 -8.49
N THR A 280 0.12 1.46 -8.52
CA THR A 280 0.36 2.87 -8.15
C THR A 280 -0.40 3.85 -9.05
N ALA A 281 -0.36 3.65 -10.37
CA ALA A 281 -1.11 4.48 -11.31
C ALA A 281 -2.63 4.37 -11.08
N THR A 282 -3.13 3.17 -10.82
CA THR A 282 -4.55 2.93 -10.50
C THR A 282 -4.94 3.60 -9.20
N PHE A 283 -4.12 3.47 -8.16
CA PHE A 283 -4.30 4.14 -6.89
C PHE A 283 -4.39 5.66 -7.09
N MET A 284 -3.45 6.28 -7.82
CA MET A 284 -3.47 7.72 -8.10
C MET A 284 -4.76 8.16 -8.80
N GLY A 285 -5.18 7.45 -9.86
CA GLY A 285 -6.40 7.77 -10.59
C GLY A 285 -7.68 7.61 -9.74
N SER A 286 -7.78 6.49 -9.03
CA SER A 286 -8.88 6.21 -8.11
C SER A 286 -8.94 7.23 -6.97
N PHE A 287 -7.81 7.56 -6.37
CA PHE A 287 -7.73 8.51 -5.27
C PHE A 287 -8.09 9.94 -5.72
N LEU A 288 -7.58 10.36 -6.88
CA LEU A 288 -7.92 11.65 -7.48
C LEU A 288 -9.41 11.79 -7.81
N LEU A 289 -10.06 10.74 -8.34
CA LEU A 289 -11.52 10.74 -8.53
C LEU A 289 -12.28 11.01 -7.22
N ARG A 290 -11.83 10.43 -6.11
CA ARG A 290 -12.47 10.63 -4.80
C ARG A 290 -12.21 12.02 -4.24
N LEU A 291 -10.97 12.50 -4.31
CA LEU A 291 -10.61 13.85 -3.90
C LEU A 291 -11.38 14.90 -4.69
N SER A 292 -11.45 14.78 -6.02
CA SER A 292 -12.19 15.74 -6.85
C SER A 292 -13.68 15.82 -6.51
N ARG A 293 -14.27 14.71 -6.06
CA ARG A 293 -15.65 14.67 -5.58
C ARG A 293 -15.80 15.37 -4.22
N LEU A 294 -14.85 15.21 -3.33
CA LEU A 294 -14.85 15.82 -1.99
C LEU A 294 -14.52 17.32 -2.04
N PHE A 295 -13.75 17.75 -3.03
CA PHE A 295 -13.29 19.13 -3.22
C PHE A 295 -13.68 19.68 -4.62
N PRO A 296 -14.97 19.70 -4.98
CA PRO A 296 -15.42 20.02 -6.33
C PRO A 296 -15.14 21.48 -6.75
N ASN A 297 -14.90 22.37 -5.79
CA ASN A 297 -14.60 23.78 -6.03
C ASN A 297 -13.09 24.06 -6.17
N THR A 298 -12.24 23.07 -5.89
CA THR A 298 -10.78 23.22 -5.92
C THR A 298 -10.19 22.75 -7.26
N CYS A 299 -10.90 21.90 -8.00
CA CYS A 299 -10.38 21.28 -9.22
C CYS A 299 -11.47 21.06 -10.27
N ASP A 300 -11.06 20.95 -11.53
CA ASP A 300 -11.98 20.59 -12.63
C ASP A 300 -12.30 19.09 -12.60
N THR A 301 -13.45 18.75 -12.01
CA THR A 301 -13.96 17.37 -11.93
C THR A 301 -14.22 16.72 -13.30
N ASN A 302 -14.47 17.50 -14.36
CA ASN A 302 -14.67 16.93 -15.69
C ASN A 302 -13.33 16.61 -16.34
N GLN A 303 -12.34 17.50 -16.21
CA GLN A 303 -10.98 17.25 -16.68
C GLN A 303 -10.36 16.04 -15.98
N ILE A 304 -10.49 15.95 -14.65
CA ILE A 304 -10.01 14.81 -13.87
C ILE A 304 -10.67 13.51 -14.33
N ARG A 305 -11.98 13.53 -14.58
CA ARG A 305 -12.69 12.37 -15.09
C ARG A 305 -12.15 11.93 -16.45
N ALA A 306 -11.90 12.87 -17.36
CA ALA A 306 -11.30 12.59 -18.66
C ALA A 306 -9.89 11.97 -18.53
N GLN A 307 -9.03 12.53 -17.66
CA GLN A 307 -7.70 11.97 -17.40
C GLN A 307 -7.76 10.53 -16.86
N VAL A 308 -8.72 10.24 -15.99
CA VAL A 308 -8.87 8.88 -15.45
C VAL A 308 -9.50 7.92 -16.46
N GLU A 309 -10.33 8.42 -17.37
CA GLU A 309 -10.79 7.68 -18.55
C GLU A 309 -9.63 7.31 -19.48
N ASP A 310 -8.73 8.25 -19.76
CA ASP A 310 -7.53 8.01 -20.56
C ASP A 310 -6.60 6.99 -19.90
N LEU A 311 -6.45 7.06 -18.57
CA LEU A 311 -5.70 6.05 -17.81
C LEU A 311 -6.35 4.68 -17.90
N ALA A 312 -7.67 4.60 -17.77
CA ALA A 312 -8.40 3.33 -17.92
C ALA A 312 -8.23 2.75 -19.33
N GLY A 313 -8.24 3.60 -20.36
CA GLY A 313 -7.93 3.23 -21.74
C GLY A 313 -6.52 2.67 -21.90
N LEU A 314 -5.51 3.38 -21.38
CA LEU A 314 -4.12 2.90 -21.38
C LEU A 314 -3.97 1.54 -20.68
N MET A 315 -4.59 1.37 -19.51
CA MET A 315 -4.53 0.12 -18.74
C MET A 315 -5.20 -1.05 -19.49
N ALA A 316 -6.22 -0.76 -20.31
CA ALA A 316 -6.91 -1.74 -21.14
C ALA A 316 -6.14 -2.12 -22.41
N GLU A 317 -5.15 -1.34 -22.83
CA GLU A 317 -4.27 -1.67 -23.96
C GLU A 317 -3.12 -2.61 -23.55
N ILE A 318 -2.73 -2.57 -22.28
CA ILE A 318 -1.60 -3.31 -21.72
C ILE A 318 -2.09 -4.50 -20.88
N PRO A 319 -1.19 -5.33 -20.31
CA PRO A 319 -1.57 -6.41 -19.38
C PRO A 319 -2.17 -5.94 -18.03
N GLY A 320 -3.04 -4.93 -18.04
CA GLY A 320 -3.58 -4.24 -16.89
C GLY A 320 -5.11 -4.29 -16.80
N GLN A 321 -5.75 -5.32 -17.35
CA GLN A 321 -7.22 -5.43 -17.41
C GLN A 321 -7.90 -5.23 -16.04
N ARG A 322 -7.32 -5.75 -14.95
CA ARG A 322 -7.81 -5.55 -13.57
C ARG A 322 -7.89 -4.06 -13.19
N TYR A 323 -6.85 -3.31 -13.55
CA TYR A 323 -6.69 -1.90 -13.26
C TYR A 323 -7.63 -1.05 -14.11
N ALA A 324 -7.73 -1.36 -15.40
CA ALA A 324 -8.69 -0.74 -16.30
C ALA A 324 -10.12 -0.91 -15.77
N LEU A 325 -10.49 -2.14 -15.40
CA LEU A 325 -11.82 -2.46 -14.89
C LEU A 325 -12.11 -1.73 -13.56
N THR A 326 -11.14 -1.67 -12.65
CA THR A 326 -11.23 -0.89 -11.39
C THR A 326 -11.60 0.57 -11.68
N LEU A 327 -10.85 1.24 -12.57
CA LEU A 327 -11.08 2.63 -12.93
C LEU A 327 -12.43 2.82 -13.63
N GLN A 328 -12.80 1.92 -14.53
CA GLN A 328 -14.09 1.96 -15.24
C GLN A 328 -15.29 1.84 -14.30
N VAL A 329 -15.22 0.95 -13.29
CA VAL A 329 -16.24 0.85 -12.24
C VAL A 329 -16.39 2.19 -11.52
N MET A 330 -15.27 2.79 -11.07
CA MET A 330 -15.28 4.06 -10.35
C MET A 330 -15.82 5.22 -11.21
N LEU A 331 -15.42 5.30 -12.48
CA LEU A 331 -15.90 6.31 -13.43
C LEU A 331 -17.42 6.21 -13.67
N ARG A 332 -17.93 5.00 -13.89
CA ARG A 332 -19.37 4.76 -14.08
C ARG A 332 -20.18 5.19 -12.86
N ARG A 333 -19.67 4.89 -11.67
CA ARG A 333 -20.30 5.29 -10.41
C ARG A 333 -20.31 6.80 -10.22
N SER A 334 -19.19 7.47 -10.50
CA SER A 334 -19.08 8.94 -10.46
C SER A 334 -20.11 9.63 -11.37
N ARG A 335 -20.35 9.10 -12.58
CA ARG A 335 -21.31 9.64 -13.55
C ARG A 335 -22.78 9.48 -13.12
N LYS A 336 -23.19 8.30 -12.64
CA LYS A 336 -24.58 8.01 -12.22
C LYS A 336 -25.06 8.93 -11.10
N ARG A 337 -24.17 9.31 -10.17
CA ARG A 337 -24.51 10.23 -9.07
C ARG A 337 -24.73 11.66 -9.52
N LYS A 338 -23.98 12.14 -10.54
CA LYS A 338 -24.19 13.46 -11.13
C LYS A 338 -25.60 13.57 -11.69
N GLN A 339 -26.09 12.52 -12.35
CA GLN A 339 -27.46 12.45 -12.88
C GLN A 339 -28.52 12.49 -11.76
N GLN A 340 -28.34 11.75 -10.65
CA GLN A 340 -29.28 11.80 -9.52
C GLN A 340 -29.28 13.15 -8.80
N SER A 341 -28.13 13.82 -8.70
CA SER A 341 -28.01 15.15 -8.06
C SER A 341 -28.64 16.25 -8.92
N THR A 342 -28.57 16.15 -10.25
CA THR A 342 -29.26 17.06 -11.18
C THR A 342 -30.76 16.82 -11.30
N SER A 343 -31.24 15.61 -10.97
CA SER A 343 -32.66 15.26 -11.01
C SER A 343 -33.43 15.60 -9.74
N ARG A 344 -32.77 16.10 -8.68
CA ARG A 344 -33.40 16.63 -7.46
C ARG A 344 -33.32 18.16 -7.40
N SER A 345 -33.85 18.82 -8.43
CA SER A 345 -34.32 20.20 -8.28
C SER A 345 -35.80 20.12 -7.87
N PRO A 346 -36.23 20.68 -6.72
CA PRO A 346 -37.64 20.76 -6.42
C PRO A 346 -38.26 21.73 -7.43
N LEU A 347 -39.02 21.19 -8.38
CA LEU A 347 -40.04 21.99 -9.04
C LEU A 347 -40.99 22.43 -7.93
N SER A 348 -40.96 23.72 -7.63
CA SER A 348 -42.04 24.39 -6.91
C SER A 348 -43.31 24.20 -7.74
N GLU A 349 -44.05 23.14 -7.49
CA GLU A 349 -45.43 23.04 -7.92
C GLU A 349 -46.24 24.03 -7.09
N THR A 350 -46.36 25.25 -7.61
CA THR A 350 -47.47 26.14 -7.31
C THR A 350 -48.75 25.43 -7.73
N THR A 351 -49.36 24.71 -6.79
CA THR A 351 -50.75 24.28 -6.89
C THR A 351 -51.61 25.23 -6.06
N ASP A 352 -52.26 26.16 -6.76
CA ASP A 352 -53.36 26.96 -6.25
C ASP A 352 -54.48 26.01 -5.79
N HIS A 353 -54.76 26.02 -4.48
CA HIS A 353 -55.98 25.45 -3.93
C HIS A 353 -56.88 26.58 -3.40
N PRO A 354 -58.10 26.74 -3.95
CA PRO A 354 -59.04 27.76 -3.47
C PRO A 354 -59.66 27.33 -2.14
N ARG A 355 -59.64 28.26 -1.17
CA ARG A 355 -60.33 28.17 0.13
C ARG A 355 -61.86 28.08 -0.06
N PRO A 356 -62.55 27.28 0.79
CA PRO A 356 -63.94 27.56 1.13
C PRO A 356 -64.11 27.98 2.60
N GLY A 357 -64.66 29.20 2.76
CA GLY A 357 -65.69 29.64 3.71
C GLY A 357 -65.76 29.08 5.14
N MET A 358 -65.63 30.01 6.10
CA MET A 358 -66.10 29.86 7.48
C MET A 358 -67.63 29.73 7.55
N ILE A 359 -68.12 28.85 8.42
CA ILE A 359 -69.45 28.94 9.03
C ILE A 359 -69.27 28.79 10.55
N VAL A 360 -69.76 29.78 11.28
CA VAL A 360 -69.91 29.88 12.74
C VAL A 360 -71.31 29.32 13.09
N ASP A 361 -71.54 28.53 14.15
CA ASP A 361 -71.95 28.95 15.53
C ASP A 361 -72.43 27.67 16.32
N PRO A 362 -72.91 27.70 17.59
CA PRO A 362 -72.28 28.04 18.89
C PRO A 362 -72.36 26.90 19.97
N GLN A 363 -71.54 27.05 21.04
CA GLN A 363 -71.69 26.68 22.49
C GLN A 363 -72.15 25.24 22.89
N VAL A 364 -71.52 24.53 23.84
CA VAL A 364 -71.55 24.66 25.33
C VAL A 364 -70.46 23.67 25.85
N GLY A 365 -69.44 24.02 26.64
CA GLY A 365 -69.47 24.29 28.09
C GLY A 365 -68.85 23.11 28.88
N GLY A 366 -67.75 23.35 29.62
CA GLY A 366 -67.28 22.42 30.67
C GLY A 366 -65.77 22.16 30.72
N GLN A 367 -65.03 23.00 31.46
CA GLN A 367 -63.80 22.61 32.19
C GLN A 367 -64.21 22.46 33.68
N PRO A 368 -63.52 21.65 34.53
CA PRO A 368 -62.16 22.03 34.93
C PRO A 368 -61.16 20.90 35.36
N SER A 369 -59.89 21.32 35.36
CA SER A 369 -58.85 21.09 36.39
C SER A 369 -58.02 19.79 36.52
N ILE A 370 -56.69 20.05 36.44
CA ILE A 370 -55.60 19.65 37.36
C ILE A 370 -55.19 18.17 37.41
N ALA A 371 -53.96 17.89 36.96
CA ALA A 371 -52.90 17.34 37.81
C ALA A 371 -51.54 17.34 37.07
N SER A 372 -50.64 18.18 37.57
CA SER A 372 -49.20 18.14 37.40
C SER A 372 -48.62 16.98 38.20
N VAL A 373 -47.68 16.21 37.61
CA VAL A 373 -46.71 15.41 38.37
C VAL A 373 -45.32 15.76 37.88
N THR A 374 -44.52 16.24 38.81
CA THR A 374 -43.09 16.57 38.69
C THR A 374 -42.33 15.69 39.67
N GLN A 375 -41.05 15.43 39.38
CA GLN A 375 -40.00 14.87 40.24
C GLN A 375 -40.00 13.32 40.34
N HIS A 376 -38.87 12.60 40.29
CA HIS A 376 -37.61 12.82 41.02
C HIS A 376 -36.33 12.48 40.24
N ARG A 377 -35.28 13.21 40.63
CA ARG A 377 -33.85 13.05 40.38
C ARG A 377 -33.21 12.91 41.76
N HIS A 378 -32.34 11.92 42.02
CA HIS A 378 -31.15 11.96 42.91
C HIS A 378 -30.51 10.55 43.17
N PRO A 379 -29.28 10.41 43.75
CA PRO A 379 -28.10 9.88 43.06
C PRO A 379 -27.32 8.75 43.82
N ASP A 380 -26.07 8.54 43.41
CA ASP A 380 -24.92 7.89 44.09
C ASP A 380 -24.78 6.36 44.04
N GLN A 381 -23.62 5.89 43.53
CA GLN A 381 -22.58 5.20 44.31
C GLN A 381 -21.41 4.65 43.43
N TYR A 382 -20.17 5.08 43.75
CA TYR A 382 -18.86 4.45 43.43
C TYR A 382 -18.68 3.15 44.27
N PRO A 383 -17.76 2.18 43.96
CA PRO A 383 -16.27 2.30 44.09
C PRO A 383 -15.44 1.27 43.24
N PRO A 384 -14.14 0.97 43.52
CA PRO A 384 -12.97 1.80 43.84
C PRO A 384 -11.76 1.58 42.91
N GLN A 385 -10.86 2.57 42.89
CA GLN A 385 -9.48 2.51 42.37
C GLN A 385 -8.50 1.95 43.41
N TYR A 386 -7.51 1.18 42.97
CA TYR A 386 -6.27 0.91 43.72
C TYR A 386 -5.13 1.74 43.12
N GLY A 387 -4.49 2.56 43.96
CA GLY A 387 -3.27 3.32 43.64
C GLY A 387 -2.02 2.69 44.27
N GLY A 388 -0.89 2.88 43.61
CA GLY A 388 0.47 2.65 44.11
C GLY A 388 1.45 3.61 43.39
N PRO A 389 2.51 4.12 44.05
CA PRO A 389 3.07 5.45 43.77
C PRO A 389 4.25 5.46 42.77
N PRO A 390 4.64 6.64 42.25
CA PRO A 390 5.76 6.78 41.30
C PRO A 390 7.12 6.92 42.00
N ARG A 391 8.15 6.25 41.48
CA ARG A 391 9.56 6.48 41.85
C ARG A 391 10.21 7.51 40.93
N GLN A 392 10.82 8.50 41.56
CA GLN A 392 11.64 9.56 40.98
C GLN A 392 12.93 9.00 40.37
N TYR A 393 13.28 9.45 39.16
CA TYR A 393 14.63 9.38 38.62
C TYR A 393 15.39 10.66 39.00
N SER A 394 16.51 10.50 39.71
CA SER A 394 17.54 11.54 39.84
C SER A 394 18.79 11.07 39.13
N GLY A 395 19.40 11.98 38.37
CA GLY A 395 20.62 11.76 37.61
C GLY A 395 21.87 11.68 38.47
N GLY A 396 22.95 11.20 37.85
CA GLY A 396 24.30 11.20 38.40
C GLY A 396 25.24 10.29 37.61
N ASP A 397 25.91 10.87 36.61
CA ASP A 397 27.30 10.54 36.21
C ASP A 397 28.21 11.63 36.81
N PRO A 398 29.56 11.52 36.90
CA PRO A 398 30.47 10.57 36.23
C PRO A 398 31.61 9.99 37.12
N GLN A 399 32.32 8.95 36.67
CA GLN A 399 33.80 8.95 36.48
C GLN A 399 34.42 7.56 36.20
N THR A 400 35.47 7.63 35.38
CA THR A 400 36.42 6.67 34.82
C THR A 400 37.31 5.91 35.82
N PHE A 401 37.64 4.62 35.57
CA PHE A 401 39.03 4.13 35.53
C PHE A 401 39.18 2.71 34.93
N VAL A 402 40.42 2.40 34.52
CA VAL A 402 40.94 1.37 33.61
C VAL A 402 41.43 0.10 34.35
N GLY A 403 41.43 -1.08 33.70
CA GLY A 403 42.37 -2.19 34.03
C GLY A 403 41.93 -3.62 33.65
N ILE A 404 42.73 -4.32 32.82
CA ILE A 404 42.60 -5.73 32.36
C ILE A 404 43.63 -6.64 33.13
N PRO A 405 43.79 -7.96 32.85
CA PRO A 405 43.33 -9.20 33.52
C PRO A 405 44.46 -9.95 34.31
N PRO A 406 44.35 -11.26 34.70
CA PRO A 406 44.70 -12.38 33.79
C PRO A 406 44.09 -13.82 34.02
N THR A 407 44.16 -14.63 32.94
CA THR A 407 44.55 -16.08 32.82
C THR A 407 43.68 -17.30 33.27
N MET A 408 43.19 -18.04 32.26
CA MET A 408 43.48 -19.44 31.83
C MET A 408 43.50 -20.63 32.82
N GLY A 409 42.71 -21.69 32.52
CA GLY A 409 43.04 -23.10 32.82
C GLY A 409 41.88 -24.09 32.65
N PRO A 410 42.08 -25.32 32.11
CA PRO A 410 41.11 -26.02 31.23
C PRO A 410 40.47 -27.28 31.85
N VAL A 411 39.48 -27.92 31.19
CA VAL A 411 39.34 -29.40 30.99
C VAL A 411 38.20 -29.68 29.97
N GLN A 412 38.42 -30.63 29.07
CA GLN A 412 37.56 -31.21 28.03
C GLN A 412 37.50 -32.75 28.26
N PRO A 413 36.90 -33.60 27.41
CA PRO A 413 35.49 -33.94 27.17
C PRO A 413 35.12 -35.40 27.57
N HIS A 414 33.83 -35.79 27.55
CA HIS A 414 33.44 -37.20 27.48
C HIS A 414 32.26 -37.44 26.51
N TYR A 415 32.45 -38.40 25.61
CA TYR A 415 31.46 -39.03 24.75
C TYR A 415 30.65 -40.07 25.53
N ALA A 416 29.35 -40.21 25.24
CA ALA A 416 28.65 -41.50 25.29
C ALA A 416 27.34 -41.48 24.47
N GLN A 417 27.09 -42.62 23.85
CA GLN A 417 26.06 -42.98 22.89
C GLN A 417 24.74 -43.43 23.55
N GLN A 418 23.69 -43.41 22.72
CA GLN A 418 22.61 -44.39 22.59
C GLN A 418 21.31 -44.29 23.42
N GLN A 419 20.25 -44.25 22.61
CA GLN A 419 19.04 -45.09 22.62
C GLN A 419 17.76 -44.56 23.27
N ALA A 420 16.74 -44.60 22.41
CA ALA A 420 15.34 -44.34 22.64
C ALA A 420 14.71 -45.43 23.51
N HIS A 421 13.89 -45.00 24.46
CA HIS A 421 12.75 -45.78 24.92
C HIS A 421 11.56 -44.86 25.20
N SER A 422 10.46 -45.17 24.52
CA SER A 422 9.10 -44.83 24.87
C SER A 422 8.78 -45.29 26.28
N HIS A 423 8.06 -44.49 27.08
CA HIS A 423 7.05 -44.95 28.05
C HIS A 423 6.16 -43.78 28.50
N GLN A 424 4.87 -44.07 28.52
CA GLN A 424 3.75 -43.23 28.95
C GLN A 424 3.76 -43.00 30.46
N HIS A 425 3.27 -41.84 30.93
CA HIS A 425 2.66 -41.65 32.25
C HIS A 425 1.86 -40.32 32.31
N PRO A 426 0.98 -40.11 33.32
CA PRO A 426 -0.46 -39.93 33.12
C PRO A 426 -0.99 -38.51 33.30
N HIS A 427 -2.28 -38.36 32.97
CA HIS A 427 -3.13 -37.18 33.07
C HIS A 427 -3.02 -36.39 34.39
N GLY A 428 -2.71 -35.09 34.25
CA GLY A 428 -2.96 -34.03 35.24
C GLY A 428 -4.10 -33.10 34.77
N PRO A 429 -4.74 -32.36 35.68
CA PRO A 429 -6.04 -31.71 35.43
C PRO A 429 -5.95 -30.55 34.43
N GLN A 430 -6.85 -30.56 33.44
CA GLN A 430 -7.04 -29.51 32.42
C GLN A 430 -7.37 -28.17 33.07
N GLN A 431 -6.41 -27.25 33.10
CA GLN A 431 -6.72 -25.82 33.16
C GLN A 431 -7.21 -25.39 31.78
N LEU A 432 -8.48 -25.00 31.71
CA LEU A 432 -9.09 -24.32 30.56
C LEU A 432 -8.33 -23.00 30.33
N ILE A 433 -7.36 -23.02 29.43
CA ILE A 433 -6.82 -21.82 28.81
C ILE A 433 -7.92 -21.30 27.89
N GLN A 434 -8.63 -20.29 28.37
CA GLN A 434 -9.59 -19.52 27.61
C GLN A 434 -8.84 -18.88 26.43
N GLY A 435 -9.00 -19.47 25.25
CA GLY A 435 -8.39 -18.99 24.03
C GLY A 435 -8.82 -17.55 23.76
N TYR A 436 -7.86 -16.64 23.67
CA TYR A 436 -8.10 -15.34 23.07
C TYR A 436 -8.65 -15.58 21.65
N PRO A 437 -9.78 -14.95 21.27
CA PRO A 437 -10.28 -15.07 19.91
C PRO A 437 -9.24 -14.43 18.99
N VAL A 438 -8.56 -15.26 18.21
CA VAL A 438 -7.87 -14.83 17.00
C VAL A 438 -8.95 -14.18 16.12
N PRO A 439 -8.82 -12.91 15.70
CA PRO A 439 -9.77 -12.32 14.78
C PRO A 439 -9.79 -13.18 13.51
N ALA A 440 -10.95 -13.76 13.21
CA ALA A 440 -11.16 -14.41 11.92
C ALA A 440 -10.85 -13.39 10.81
N PRO A 441 -10.21 -13.78 9.70
CA PRO A 441 -10.11 -12.90 8.55
C PRO A 441 -11.53 -12.48 8.16
N MET A 442 -11.76 -11.17 8.11
CA MET A 442 -13.00 -10.59 7.59
C MET A 442 -13.11 -10.96 6.11
N HIS A 443 -13.63 -12.15 5.81
CA HIS A 443 -14.11 -12.49 4.48
C HIS A 443 -15.32 -11.60 4.21
N HIS A 444 -15.08 -10.44 3.59
CA HIS A 444 -16.14 -9.78 2.85
C HIS A 444 -16.62 -10.80 1.82
N HIS A 445 -17.86 -11.28 1.97
CA HIS A 445 -18.54 -12.03 0.93
C HIS A 445 -18.72 -11.08 -0.26
N TYR A 446 -17.71 -11.01 -1.12
CA TYR A 446 -17.87 -10.40 -2.43
C TYR A 446 -18.93 -11.21 -3.17
N LEU A 447 -19.88 -10.53 -3.81
CA LEU A 447 -20.84 -11.21 -4.69
C LEU A 447 -20.04 -12.01 -5.72
N GLN A 448 -20.21 -13.33 -5.67
CA GLN A 448 -19.47 -14.26 -6.50
C GLN A 448 -19.87 -14.01 -7.96
N HIS A 449 -18.97 -13.41 -8.75
CA HIS A 449 -19.25 -13.14 -10.15
C HIS A 449 -19.35 -14.47 -10.91
N ASN A 450 -20.51 -14.70 -11.52
CA ASN A 450 -20.92 -16.01 -12.03
C ASN A 450 -20.26 -16.27 -13.40
N GLY A 451 -18.94 -16.50 -13.44
CA GLY A 451 -18.18 -17.05 -14.58
C GLY A 451 -18.18 -16.28 -15.91
N GLY A 452 -18.92 -15.17 -16.04
CA GLY A 452 -18.95 -14.32 -17.23
C GLY A 452 -17.78 -13.33 -17.25
N VAL A 453 -17.47 -12.77 -18.44
CA VAL A 453 -16.50 -11.67 -18.54
C VAL A 453 -16.96 -10.52 -17.63
N ALA A 454 -16.12 -10.14 -16.67
CA ALA A 454 -16.42 -9.05 -15.76
C ALA A 454 -16.50 -7.73 -16.54
N ASP A 455 -17.73 -7.22 -16.72
CA ASP A 455 -17.99 -5.89 -17.24
C ASP A 455 -18.31 -4.94 -16.08
N ALA A 456 -17.71 -3.76 -16.09
CA ALA A 456 -17.90 -2.78 -15.04
C ALA A 456 -19.37 -2.32 -14.91
N GLU A 457 -20.22 -2.45 -15.95
CA GLU A 457 -21.65 -2.13 -15.81
C GLU A 457 -22.38 -3.20 -14.99
N HIS A 458 -22.08 -4.48 -15.20
CA HIS A 458 -22.61 -5.58 -14.40
C HIS A 458 -22.14 -5.46 -12.95
N ILE A 459 -20.84 -5.24 -12.72
CA ILE A 459 -20.31 -5.03 -11.36
C ILE A 459 -21.03 -3.86 -10.67
N VAL A 460 -21.20 -2.72 -11.35
CA VAL A 460 -21.92 -1.60 -10.74
C VAL A 460 -23.39 -1.94 -10.47
N GLN A 461 -24.03 -2.77 -11.31
CA GLN A 461 -25.41 -3.22 -11.11
C GLN A 461 -25.57 -4.13 -9.89
N ASP A 462 -24.65 -5.06 -9.67
CA ASP A 462 -24.67 -5.99 -8.53
C ASP A 462 -24.64 -5.24 -7.19
N TYR A 463 -23.92 -4.13 -7.15
CA TYR A 463 -23.80 -3.29 -5.96
C TYR A 463 -24.84 -2.16 -5.87
N ARG A 464 -25.84 -2.09 -6.77
CA ARG A 464 -26.87 -1.02 -6.74
C ARG A 464 -27.76 -1.05 -5.51
N ALA A 465 -28.03 -2.23 -4.97
CA ALA A 465 -28.93 -2.40 -3.83
C ALA A 465 -28.27 -2.04 -2.48
N PHE A 466 -26.94 -1.93 -2.44
CA PHE A 466 -26.19 -1.64 -1.22
C PHE A 466 -26.21 -0.16 -0.91
N SER A 467 -26.36 0.19 0.37
CA SER A 467 -26.15 1.56 0.82
C SER A 467 -24.68 1.95 0.68
N ASN A 468 -24.38 3.24 0.60
CA ASN A 468 -23.00 3.69 0.40
C ASN A 468 -22.05 3.27 1.53
N GLU A 469 -22.57 3.11 2.75
CA GLU A 469 -21.82 2.66 3.93
C GLU A 469 -21.48 1.16 3.87
N GLN A 470 -22.26 0.38 3.12
CA GLN A 470 -22.06 -1.06 2.95
C GLN A 470 -21.10 -1.40 1.80
N LEU A 471 -20.68 -0.40 1.02
CA LEU A 471 -19.84 -0.62 -0.14
C LEU A 471 -18.38 -0.82 0.25
N PRO A 472 -17.71 -1.84 -0.33
CA PRO A 472 -16.27 -1.96 -0.21
C PRO A 472 -15.54 -0.71 -0.70
N VAL A 473 -14.38 -0.40 -0.10
CA VAL A 473 -13.58 0.81 -0.41
C VAL A 473 -13.25 0.93 -1.90
N TRP A 474 -12.89 -0.17 -2.56
CA TRP A 474 -12.50 -0.17 -3.97
C TRP A 474 -13.60 0.31 -4.92
N ILE A 475 -14.87 0.07 -4.59
CA ILE A 475 -16.03 0.56 -5.36
C ILE A 475 -16.62 1.84 -4.76
N SER A 476 -16.40 2.11 -3.48
CA SER A 476 -16.88 3.31 -2.81
C SER A 476 -16.18 4.57 -3.34
N ASP A 477 -16.97 5.57 -3.70
CA ASP A 477 -16.51 6.91 -4.03
C ASP A 477 -16.48 7.82 -2.79
N GLN A 478 -17.00 7.35 -1.65
CA GLN A 478 -17.27 8.18 -0.47
C GLN A 478 -16.06 8.41 0.43
N THR A 479 -15.26 7.36 0.61
CA THR A 479 -14.15 7.31 1.55
C THR A 479 -12.79 7.43 0.87
N LEU A 480 -11.85 8.13 1.48
CA LEU A 480 -10.45 8.16 1.06
C LEU A 480 -9.64 6.92 1.49
N GLY A 481 -10.33 5.82 1.81
CA GLY A 481 -9.73 4.52 2.12
C GLY A 481 -9.79 4.15 3.59
N GLY A 482 -9.84 5.14 4.49
CA GLY A 482 -9.98 4.94 5.94
C GLY A 482 -8.99 3.91 6.48
N ASN A 483 -9.45 3.08 7.41
CA ASN A 483 -8.64 2.00 7.98
C ASN A 483 -8.31 0.90 6.96
N THR A 484 -9.13 0.71 5.91
CA THR A 484 -8.89 -0.30 4.88
C THR A 484 -7.62 0.01 4.09
N PHE A 485 -7.31 1.28 3.82
CA PHE A 485 -6.04 1.66 3.20
C PHE A 485 -4.83 1.30 4.08
N MET A 486 -4.93 1.50 5.40
CA MET A 486 -3.85 1.14 6.31
C MET A 486 -3.66 -0.38 6.43
N GLN A 487 -4.74 -1.16 6.37
CA GLN A 487 -4.71 -2.62 6.50
C GLN A 487 -4.30 -3.32 5.21
N ASN A 488 -4.76 -2.84 4.06
CA ASN A 488 -4.61 -3.51 2.77
C ASN A 488 -3.73 -2.72 1.79
N GLY A 489 -3.14 -1.59 2.21
CA GLY A 489 -2.33 -0.75 1.32
C GLY A 489 -3.14 -0.25 0.12
N MET A 490 -2.47 -0.11 -1.02
CA MET A 490 -3.12 0.32 -2.26
C MET A 490 -4.16 -0.67 -2.79
N ASP A 491 -4.07 -1.96 -2.45
CA ASP A 491 -5.04 -2.98 -2.84
C ASP A 491 -6.45 -2.67 -2.31
N ALA A 492 -6.57 -1.86 -1.25
CA ALA A 492 -7.84 -1.32 -0.77
C ALA A 492 -8.66 -0.61 -1.86
N PHE A 493 -7.99 -0.09 -2.88
CA PHE A 493 -8.58 0.68 -3.97
C PHE A 493 -8.74 -0.11 -5.27
N LEU A 494 -8.39 -1.38 -5.28
CA LEU A 494 -8.41 -2.23 -6.46
C LEU A 494 -9.56 -3.22 -6.42
N LEU A 495 -10.10 -3.55 -7.60
CA LEU A 495 -11.01 -4.66 -7.74
C LEU A 495 -10.36 -5.94 -7.18
N PRO A 496 -11.04 -6.72 -6.32
CA PRO A 496 -10.53 -8.00 -5.83
C PRO A 496 -10.24 -8.97 -6.99
N SER A 497 -9.25 -9.84 -6.80
CA SER A 497 -8.87 -10.85 -7.79
C SER A 497 -10.00 -11.81 -8.16
N ASP A 498 -10.96 -12.02 -7.25
CA ASP A 498 -12.07 -12.97 -7.42
C ASP A 498 -13.08 -12.55 -8.50
N PHE A 499 -13.05 -11.29 -8.93
CA PHE A 499 -13.84 -10.79 -10.07
C PHE A 499 -13.19 -11.08 -11.42
N LEU A 500 -11.96 -11.58 -11.44
CA LEU A 500 -11.27 -11.98 -12.66
C LEU A 500 -11.41 -13.50 -12.84
N PRO A 501 -11.25 -14.01 -14.08
CA PRO A 501 -11.14 -15.45 -14.29
C PRO A 501 -10.11 -16.02 -13.32
N PRO A 502 -10.40 -17.16 -12.66
CA PRO A 502 -9.48 -17.73 -11.70
C PRO A 502 -8.10 -17.87 -12.35
N ALA A 503 -7.10 -17.24 -11.75
CA ALA A 503 -5.72 -17.54 -12.10
C ALA A 503 -5.52 -19.06 -11.91
N PRO A 504 -4.75 -19.74 -12.78
CA PRO A 504 -4.48 -21.16 -12.60
C PRO A 504 -3.97 -21.38 -11.17
N GLN A 505 -4.78 -22.09 -10.38
CA GLN A 505 -4.49 -22.34 -8.97
C GLN A 505 -3.29 -23.29 -8.90
N ILE A 506 -2.36 -22.94 -8.03
CA ILE A 506 -1.26 -23.81 -7.62
C ILE A 506 -1.84 -24.67 -6.50
N TRP A 507 -2.14 -25.93 -6.80
CA TRP A 507 -2.55 -26.96 -5.82
C TRP A 507 -1.32 -27.60 -5.20
#